data_AF-A0A8T4KR74-F1
#
_entry.id   AF-A0A8T4KR74-F1
#
_cell.length_a   1.000
_cell.length_b   1.000
_cell.length_c   1.000
_cell.angle_alpha   90.00
_cell.angle_beta   90.00
_cell.angle_gamma   90.00
#
_symmetry.space_group_name_H-M   'P 1'
#
loop_
_entity.id
_entity.type
_entity.pdbx_description
1 polymer ?
#
loop_
_entity_poly.entity_id
_entity_poly.type
_entity_poly.pdbx_seq_one_letter_code
_entity_poly.pdbx_strand_id
1 'polypeptide(L)'
;MIILFFALMDILGGLAVLDKNFAVLVAYLAYAHMIKGGFSLFGSLFSGYFFDWMGAIDLIGGIVLLLISFKISFVFFPTIGWIFIGKGIYTFIRWLFHV
;
A
#
# COMPACT_ATOMS: atom_id res chain seq x y z
N MET A 1 -14.65 6.50 8.01
CA MET A 1 -14.89 5.99 6.64
C MET A 1 -13.64 6.02 5.75
N ILE A 2 -12.85 7.10 5.72
CA ILE A 2 -11.61 7.17 4.91
C ILE A 2 -10.59 6.05 5.26
N ILE A 3 -10.44 5.69 6.54
CA ILE A 3 -9.52 4.63 6.99
C ILE A 3 -9.90 3.27 6.39
N LEU A 4 -11.21 2.96 6.31
CA LEU A 4 -11.70 1.72 5.72
C LEU A 4 -11.37 1.65 4.22
N PHE A 5 -11.55 2.77 3.50
CA PHE A 5 -11.19 2.86 2.08
C PHE A 5 -9.69 2.59 1.88
N PHE A 6 -8.82 3.19 2.69
CA PHE A 6 -7.38 2.92 2.63
C PHE A 6 -7.01 1.48 3.00
N ALA A 7 -7.67 0.89 4.00
CA ALA A 7 -7.44 -0.52 4.34
C ALA A 7 -7.77 -1.45 3.17
N LEU A 8 -8.90 -1.22 2.48
CA LEU A 8 -9.29 -1.99 1.30
C LEU A 8 -8.29 -1.79 0.15
N MET A 9 -7.80 -0.57 -0.07
CA MET A 9 -6.76 -0.30 -1.08
C MET A 9 -5.45 -1.03 -0.79
N ASP A 10 -5.04 -1.13 0.48
CA ASP A 10 -3.83 -1.86 0.89
C ASP A 10 -3.97 -3.35 0.61
N ILE A 11 -5.13 -3.93 0.95
CA ILE A 11 -5.45 -5.34 0.66
C ILE A 11 -5.48 -5.59 -0.84
N LEU A 12 -6.18 -4.76 -1.61
CA LEU A 12 -6.26 -4.89 -3.08
C LEU A 12 -4.88 -4.71 -3.73
N GLY A 13 -4.07 -3.78 -3.22
CA GLY A 13 -2.69 -3.59 -3.66
C GLY A 13 -1.86 -4.85 -3.44
N GLY A 14 -1.93 -5.45 -2.24
CA GLY A 14 -1.20 -6.68 -1.95
C GLY A 14 -1.70 -7.88 -2.76
N LEU A 15 -3.00 -8.01 -2.97
CA LEU A 15 -3.57 -9.03 -3.87
C LEU A 15 -3.11 -8.82 -5.32
N ALA A 16 -3.01 -7.58 -5.79
CA ALA A 16 -2.52 -7.27 -7.13
C ALA A 16 -1.03 -7.56 -7.32
N VAL A 17 -0.25 -7.59 -6.24
CA VAL A 17 1.14 -8.09 -6.26
C VAL A 17 1.19 -9.61 -6.40
N LEU A 18 0.24 -10.33 -5.78
CA LEU A 18 0.23 -11.80 -5.72
C LEU A 18 -0.45 -12.46 -6.92
N ASP A 19 -1.46 -11.82 -7.50
CA ASP A 19 -2.26 -12.39 -8.59
C ASP A 19 -2.26 -11.48 -9.84
N LYS A 20 -1.90 -12.08 -10.98
CA LYS A 20 -1.86 -11.44 -12.30
C LYS A 20 -3.24 -11.06 -12.83
N ASN A 21 -4.32 -11.63 -12.29
CA ASN A 21 -5.69 -11.28 -12.68
C ASN A 21 -6.02 -9.81 -12.42
N PHE A 22 -5.30 -9.15 -11.51
CA PHE A 22 -5.47 -7.73 -11.20
C PHE A 22 -4.60 -6.80 -12.05
N ALA A 23 -3.92 -7.29 -13.11
CA ALA A 23 -2.98 -6.51 -13.92
C ALA A 23 -3.52 -5.16 -14.43
N VAL A 24 -4.82 -5.07 -14.74
CA VAL A 24 -5.47 -3.84 -15.19
C VAL A 24 -5.50 -2.77 -14.09
N LEU A 25 -5.62 -3.19 -12.82
CA LEU A 25 -5.68 -2.31 -11.67
C LEU A 25 -4.30 -1.95 -11.10
N VAL A 26 -3.25 -2.70 -11.45
CA VAL A 26 -1.90 -2.54 -10.89
C VAL A 26 -1.38 -1.11 -11.04
N ALA A 27 -1.51 -0.50 -12.23
CA ALA A 27 -1.02 0.87 -12.45
C ALA A 27 -1.79 1.89 -11.61
N TYR A 28 -3.12 1.80 -11.56
CA TYR A 28 -3.96 2.70 -10.76
C TYR A 28 -3.65 2.56 -9.26
N LEU A 29 -3.50 1.32 -8.78
CA LEU A 29 -3.14 1.04 -7.41
C LEU A 29 -1.72 1.55 -7.09
N ALA A 30 -0.77 1.43 -8.01
CA ALA A 30 0.58 1.97 -7.85
C ALA A 30 0.56 3.48 -7.59
N TYR A 31 -0.12 4.25 -8.46
CA TYR A 31 -0.24 5.70 -8.30
C TYR A 31 -0.98 6.07 -7.02
N ALA A 32 -2.07 5.36 -6.71
CA ALA A 32 -2.85 5.66 -5.51
C ALA A 32 -2.04 5.42 -4.23
N HIS A 33 -1.24 4.35 -4.17
CA HIS A 33 -0.32 4.06 -3.08
C HIS A 33 0.83 5.07 -2.99
N MET A 34 1.39 5.49 -4.12
CA MET A 34 2.43 6.53 -4.14
C MET A 34 1.91 7.87 -3.63
N ILE A 35 0.73 8.30 -4.06
CA ILE A 35 0.10 9.54 -3.61
C ILE A 35 -0.18 9.46 -2.10
N LYS A 36 -0.84 8.38 -1.65
CA LYS A 36 -1.16 8.14 -0.24
C LYS A 36 0.11 8.13 0.64
N GLY A 37 1.11 7.35 0.26
CA GLY A 37 2.38 7.27 0.99
C GLY A 37 3.13 8.60 1.03
N GLY A 38 3.12 9.33 -0.09
CA GLY A 38 3.66 10.69 -0.17
C GLY A 38 2.96 11.65 0.80
N PHE A 39 1.62 11.71 0.76
CA PHE A 39 0.85 12.53 1.70
C PHE A 39 1.11 12.17 3.16
N SER A 40 1.22 10.88 3.48
CA SER A 40 1.52 10.39 4.84
C SER A 40 2.89 10.87 5.32
N LEU A 41 3.93 10.71 4.50
CA LEU A 41 5.29 11.15 4.85
C LEU A 41 5.41 12.66 4.92
N PHE A 42 4.84 13.42 3.98
CA PHE A 42 4.86 14.87 4.06
C PHE A 42 4.11 15.36 5.30
N GLY A 43 2.93 14.80 5.57
CA GLY A 43 2.16 15.12 6.78
C GLY A 43 2.92 14.82 8.07
N SER A 44 3.64 13.69 8.12
CA SER A 44 4.45 13.32 9.29
C SER A 44 5.63 14.27 9.49
N LEU A 45 6.32 14.65 8.40
CA LEU A 45 7.43 15.61 8.43
C LEU A 45 6.98 16.99 8.94
N PHE A 46 5.84 17.50 8.46
CA PHE A 46 5.29 18.77 8.95
C PHE A 46 4.87 18.70 10.43
N SER A 47 4.55 17.50 10.93
CA SER A 47 4.16 17.27 12.32
C SER A 47 5.36 16.96 13.24
N GLY A 48 6.59 16.98 12.72
CA GLY A 48 7.82 16.67 13.48
C GLY A 48 8.10 15.17 13.68
N TYR A 49 7.35 14.28 13.02
CA TYR A 49 7.55 12.83 13.07
C TYR A 49 8.30 12.34 11.81
N PHE A 50 9.56 11.93 12.00
CA PHE A 50 10.44 11.53 10.89
C PHE A 50 10.31 10.06 10.45
N PHE A 51 9.67 9.20 11.25
CA PHE A 51 9.57 7.75 11.01
C PHE A 51 8.13 7.27 10.88
N ASP A 52 7.41 7.78 9.88
CA ASP A 52 6.11 7.21 9.51
C ASP A 52 6.30 5.95 8.65
N TRP A 53 6.43 4.83 9.37
CA TRP A 53 6.56 3.50 8.78
C TRP A 53 5.37 3.12 7.90
N MET A 54 4.16 3.65 8.17
CA MET A 54 2.99 3.39 7.34
C MET A 54 3.13 4.03 5.97
N GLY A 55 3.55 5.30 5.93
CA GLY A 55 3.81 6.03 4.68
C GLY A 55 4.95 5.41 3.87
N ALA A 56 6.03 4.97 4.54
CA ALA A 56 7.14 4.30 3.88
C ALA A 56 6.71 2.97 3.22
N ILE A 57 5.91 2.15 3.91
CA ILE A 57 5.39 0.91 3.33
C ILE A 57 4.51 1.20 2.11
N ASP A 58 3.64 2.22 2.16
CA ASP A 58 2.78 2.61 1.03
C ASP A 58 3.61 3.01 -0.21
N LEU A 59 4.69 3.77 -0.02
CA LEU A 59 5.60 4.09 -1.12
C LEU A 59 6.31 2.86 -1.68
N ILE A 60 6.82 1.97 -0.82
CA ILE A 60 7.49 0.74 -1.25
C ILE A 60 6.53 -0.13 -2.06
N GLY A 61 5.32 -0.36 -1.57
CA GLY A 61 4.31 -1.15 -2.29
C GLY A 61 3.85 -0.46 -3.58
N GLY A 62 3.73 0.87 -3.59
CA GLY A 62 3.47 1.65 -4.80
C GLY A 62 4.56 1.48 -5.86
N ILE A 63 5.83 1.52 -5.46
CA ILE A 63 6.97 1.27 -6.35
C ILE A 63 6.95 -0.17 -6.88
N VAL A 64 6.68 -1.17 -6.02
CA VAL A 64 6.58 -2.58 -6.45
C VAL A 64 5.46 -2.76 -7.45
N LEU A 65 4.27 -2.23 -7.19
CA LEU A 65 3.15 -2.25 -8.14
C LEU A 65 3.51 -1.53 -9.45
N LEU A 66 4.21 -0.41 -9.39
CA LEU A 66 4.67 0.31 -10.58
C LEU A 66 5.63 -0.55 -11.41
N LEU A 67 6.59 -1.22 -10.77
CA LEU A 67 7.52 -2.15 -11.45
C LEU A 67 6.76 -3.32 -12.09
N ILE A 68 5.78 -3.88 -11.40
CA ILE A 68 4.90 -4.93 -11.95
C ILE A 68 4.12 -4.40 -13.16
N SER A 69 3.67 -3.15 -13.16
CA SER A 69 2.98 -2.54 -14.32
C SER A 69 3.87 -2.48 -15.57
N PHE A 70 5.19 -2.33 -15.38
CA PHE A 70 6.19 -2.41 -16.44
C PHE A 70 6.63 -3.84 -16.78
N LYS A 71 5.93 -4.86 -16.25
CA LYS A 71 6.24 -6.29 -16.41
C LYS A 71 7.61 -6.68 -15.83
N ILE A 72 8.13 -5.90 -14.87
CA ILE A 72 9.35 -6.23 -14.14
C ILE A 72 8.96 -7.04 -12.90
N SER A 73 9.59 -8.20 -12.69
CA SER A 73 9.30 -9.09 -11.56
C SER A 73 10.57 -9.49 -10.82
N PHE A 74 10.53 -9.43 -9.48
CA PHE A 74 11.60 -9.94 -8.62
C PHE A 74 11.07 -11.01 -7.65
N VAL A 75 11.96 -11.89 -7.19
CA VAL A 75 11.63 -13.04 -6.31
C VAL A 75 11.03 -12.60 -4.98
N PHE A 76 11.36 -11.40 -4.48
CA PHE A 76 10.88 -10.89 -3.20
C PHE A 76 9.53 -10.14 -3.27
N PHE A 77 8.99 -9.90 -4.46
CA PHE A 77 7.72 -9.18 -4.62
C PHE A 77 6.54 -9.82 -3.87
N PRO A 78 6.36 -11.16 -3.88
CA PRO A 78 5.29 -11.79 -3.12
C PRO A 78 5.37 -11.49 -1.61
N THR A 79 6.58 -11.39 -1.04
CA THR A 79 6.76 -11.01 0.36
C THR A 79 6.23 -9.61 0.64
N ILE A 80 6.48 -8.65 -0.26
CA ILE A 80 5.93 -7.30 -0.16
C ILE A 80 4.40 -7.32 -0.27
N GLY A 81 3.84 -8.16 -1.16
CA GLY A 81 2.40 -8.36 -1.28
C GLY A 81 1.75 -8.80 0.04
N TRP A 82 2.34 -9.79 0.72
CA TRP A 82 1.86 -10.24 2.04
C TRP A 82 1.99 -9.17 3.13
N ILE A 83 3.07 -8.39 3.13
CA ILE A 83 3.23 -7.26 4.06
C ILE A 83 2.11 -6.23 3.85
N PHE A 84 1.76 -5.94 2.60
CA PHE A 84 0.66 -5.04 2.24
C PHE A 84 -0.70 -5.54 2.71
N ILE A 85 -1.01 -6.82 2.47
CA ILE A 85 -2.24 -7.44 2.96
C ILE A 85 -2.30 -7.38 4.49
N GLY A 86 -1.20 -7.77 5.16
CA GLY A 86 -1.11 -7.74 6.62
C GLY A 86 -1.34 -6.34 7.20
N LYS A 87 -0.73 -5.32 6.59
CA LYS A 87 -0.96 -3.91 6.94
C LYS A 87 -2.43 -3.51 6.74
N GLY A 88 -3.03 -3.86 5.60
CA GLY A 88 -4.42 -3.54 5.31
C GLY A 88 -5.39 -4.18 6.31
N ILE A 89 -5.17 -5.46 6.66
CA ILE A 89 -5.91 -6.17 7.70
C ILE A 89 -5.73 -5.49 9.07
N TYR A 90 -4.50 -5.13 9.44
CA TYR A 90 -4.22 -4.43 10.69
C TYR A 90 -4.99 -3.10 10.77
N THR A 91 -4.96 -2.30 9.70
CA THR A 91 -5.71 -1.03 9.63
C THR A 91 -7.22 -1.25 9.71
N PHE A 92 -7.75 -2.29 9.05
CA PHE A 92 -9.15 -2.66 9.12
C PHE A 92 -9.58 -3.06 10.53
N ILE A 93 -8.79 -3.90 11.21
CA ILE A 93 -9.02 -4.33 12.59
C ILE A 93 -9.01 -3.11 13.51
N ARG A 94 -8.00 -2.23 13.41
CA ARG A 94 -7.95 -1.00 14.21
C ARG A 94 -9.18 -0.13 14.00
N TRP A 95 -9.65 0.01 12.76
CA TRP A 95 -10.89 0.72 12.48
C TRP A 95 -12.11 0.04 13.13
N LEU A 96 -12.22 -1.28 13.09
CA LEU A 96 -13.34 -2.02 13.69
C LEU A 96 -13.42 -1.86 15.22
N PHE A 97 -12.28 -1.82 15.91
CA PHE A 97 -12.22 -1.79 17.38
C PHE A 97 -12.08 -0.38 17.99
N HIS A 98 -11.83 0.65 17.19
CA HIS A 98 -11.73 2.06 17.63
C HIS A 98 -12.84 2.96 17.06
N VAL A 99 -13.93 2.37 16.54
CA VAL A 99 -15.18 3.06 16.21
C VAL A 99 -16.17 2.87 17.35
#